data_AF-A0AA43DAL1-F1
#
_entry.id   AF-A0AA43DAL1-F1
#
_cell.length_a   1.000
_cell.length_b   1.000
_cell.length_c   1.000
_cell.angle_alpha   90.00
_cell.angle_beta   90.00
_cell.angle_gamma   90.00
#
_symmetry.space_group_name_H-M   'P 1'
#
loop_
_entity.id
_entity.type
_entity.pdbx_description
1 polymer ?
#
loop_
_entity_poly.entity_id
_entity_poly.type
_entity_poly.pdbx_seq_one_letter_code
_entity_poly.pdbx_strand_id
1 'polypeptide(L)'
;MAKQNFMEFLLNPKNWWLPLVIIFVASLTGVTMIGRHTYTEAPPIPDFVTSDGSPVYTKEDILNGQSVFQKYALMEYGSMFGDGANRGPDYAAEALHLTAEYMADYYLKSIATSAEDMTFQRYGISNLVKKEIKANNYAASTNTVKLTDSQTFATNELTTYYQNVFTGSGKGSFKPKNYLTNAMEIRSLSAFFFWSGWVCGVERPGKSYSYTHNWPYDPIAGNTPSPAVIIWSIVGSLGLILGLGIVLFYHGKLEKLDDQAFTKNASPLMTMGGVARFQPTATQRATYKFFYAAILLFAVQVLAGILTVHDFVGFTKFWGFDVGELLPITITRSWHVQLSLLWISACWIGASFFVMPMLSPKEPPYQRTLINSIFWTIILLVAGAVVGIFIGPKGLTGDQWYWVGHQGWEYLEPGKVWQILLYLIFVLWIVILYRGLRPVMSLKQPWALPNWLVYTTTSILVLLGSGFMFTPNTNFVI
;
A
#
# COMPACT_ATOMS: atom_id res chain seq x y z
N MET A 1 53.18 -3.87 11.35
CA MET A 1 51.82 -4.19 10.87
C MET A 1 51.06 -2.89 10.74
N ALA A 2 50.94 -2.33 9.54
CA ALA A 2 50.08 -1.18 9.30
C ALA A 2 48.62 -1.62 9.51
N LYS A 3 47.89 -0.95 10.40
CA LYS A 3 46.44 -1.14 10.54
C LYS A 3 45.81 -0.89 9.17
N GLN A 4 45.19 -1.91 8.58
CA GLN A 4 44.37 -1.72 7.37
C GLN A 4 43.44 -0.54 7.61
N ASN A 5 43.53 0.48 6.76
CA ASN A 5 42.63 1.61 6.82
C ASN A 5 41.22 1.10 6.49
N PHE A 6 40.19 1.53 7.22
CA PHE A 6 38.81 1.12 6.97
C PHE A 6 38.39 1.32 5.49
N MET A 7 38.99 2.30 4.80
CA MET A 7 38.83 2.50 3.36
C MET A 7 39.34 1.33 2.52
N GLU A 8 40.50 0.77 2.83
CA GLU A 8 41.06 -0.39 2.12
C GLU A 8 40.21 -1.64 2.36
N PHE A 9 39.65 -1.76 3.57
CA PHE A 9 38.70 -2.82 3.88
C PHE A 9 37.44 -2.70 2.99
N LEU A 10 36.86 -1.51 2.87
CA LEU A 10 35.67 -1.26 2.05
C LEU A 10 35.93 -1.37 0.54
N LEU A 11 37.10 -1.00 0.05
CA LEU A 11 37.42 -1.05 -1.38
C LEU A 11 37.71 -2.47 -1.89
N ASN A 12 37.96 -3.43 -0.99
CA ASN A 12 38.22 -4.81 -1.38
C ASN A 12 36.92 -5.62 -1.47
N PRO A 13 36.50 -6.09 -2.67
CA PRO A 13 35.26 -6.83 -2.83
C PRO A 13 35.20 -8.11 -1.97
N LYS A 14 36.34 -8.73 -1.63
CA LYS A 14 36.35 -9.90 -0.76
C LYS A 14 35.78 -9.64 0.63
N ASN A 15 35.71 -8.38 1.05
CA ASN A 15 35.21 -7.98 2.36
C ASN A 15 33.73 -7.58 2.34
N TRP A 16 33.12 -7.37 1.17
CA TRP A 16 31.76 -6.83 1.05
C TRP A 16 30.68 -7.72 1.67
N TRP A 17 30.93 -9.02 1.85
CA TRP A 17 29.97 -9.91 2.51
C TRP A 17 29.70 -9.48 3.95
N LEU A 18 30.72 -9.01 4.69
CA LEU A 18 30.58 -8.70 6.11
C LEU A 18 29.60 -7.52 6.35
N PRO A 19 29.78 -6.32 5.76
CA PRO A 19 28.82 -5.24 5.94
C PRO A 19 27.44 -5.61 5.39
N LEU A 20 27.35 -6.34 4.28
CA LEU A 20 26.07 -6.80 3.75
C LEU A 20 25.34 -7.76 4.70
N VAL A 21 26.05 -8.71 5.31
CA VAL A 21 25.48 -9.63 6.31
C VAL A 21 25.05 -8.88 7.56
N ILE A 22 25.85 -7.92 8.05
CA ILE A 22 25.48 -7.09 9.20
C ILE A 22 24.20 -6.32 8.91
N ILE A 23 24.11 -5.64 7.76
CA ILE A 23 22.91 -4.90 7.34
C ILE A 23 21.73 -5.86 7.21
N PHE A 24 21.92 -7.00 6.54
CA PHE A 24 20.87 -7.98 6.34
C PHE A 24 20.33 -8.52 7.66
N VAL A 25 21.19 -8.92 8.60
CA VAL A 25 20.78 -9.44 9.92
C VAL A 25 20.08 -8.35 10.73
N ALA A 26 20.60 -7.12 10.73
CA ALA A 26 19.97 -6.01 11.44
C ALA A 26 18.57 -5.69 10.87
N SER A 27 18.46 -5.58 9.54
CA SER A 27 17.19 -5.34 8.86
C SER A 27 16.19 -6.49 9.05
N LEU A 28 16.64 -7.74 8.89
CA LEU A 28 15.78 -8.92 9.07
C LEU A 28 15.28 -9.03 10.51
N THR A 29 16.16 -8.76 11.49
CA THR A 29 15.78 -8.74 12.91
C THR A 29 14.74 -7.66 13.17
N GLY A 30 14.97 -6.44 12.67
CA GLY A 30 14.03 -5.32 12.82
C GLY A 30 12.66 -5.61 12.20
N VAL A 31 12.63 -6.06 10.94
CA VAL A 31 11.39 -6.38 10.23
C VAL A 31 10.66 -7.56 10.87
N THR A 32 11.38 -8.61 11.30
CA THR A 32 10.76 -9.76 11.98
C THR A 32 10.18 -9.36 13.33
N MET A 33 10.89 -8.52 14.08
CA MET A 33 10.42 -8.00 15.37
C MET A 33 9.14 -7.17 15.18
N ILE A 34 9.16 -6.20 14.26
CA ILE A 34 7.98 -5.36 13.97
C ILE A 34 6.83 -6.23 13.47
N GLY A 35 7.08 -7.14 12.52
CA GLY A 35 6.06 -8.07 12.02
C GLY A 35 5.43 -8.91 13.12
N ARG A 36 6.23 -9.45 14.06
CA ARG A 36 5.69 -10.16 15.22
C ARG A 36 4.79 -9.27 16.07
N HIS A 37 5.23 -8.05 16.38
CA HIS A 37 4.43 -7.10 17.16
C HIS A 37 3.14 -6.71 16.45
N THR A 38 3.15 -6.52 15.12
CA THR A 38 1.93 -6.27 14.34
C THR A 38 0.90 -7.39 14.54
N TYR A 39 1.32 -8.66 14.49
CA TYR A 39 0.38 -9.79 14.67
C TYR A 39 -0.08 -9.97 16.13
N THR A 40 0.79 -9.73 17.11
CA THR A 40 0.46 -9.97 18.53
C THR A 40 -0.23 -8.78 19.19
N GLU A 41 -0.07 -7.57 18.65
CA GLU A 41 -0.56 -6.32 19.22
C GLU A 41 -1.53 -5.59 18.27
N ALA A 42 -1.99 -6.22 17.20
CA ALA A 42 -3.08 -5.71 16.39
C ALA A 42 -4.33 -5.43 17.25
N PRO A 43 -5.12 -4.40 16.90
CA PRO A 43 -6.41 -4.19 17.55
C PRO A 43 -7.31 -5.42 17.35
N PRO A 44 -8.07 -5.84 18.37
CA PRO A 44 -9.01 -6.96 18.22
C PRO A 44 -10.16 -6.58 17.28
N ILE A 45 -10.87 -7.59 16.77
CA ILE A 45 -12.14 -7.43 16.04
C ILE A 45 -13.25 -8.02 16.93
N PRO A 46 -13.84 -7.19 17.82
CA PRO A 46 -14.81 -7.63 18.81
C PRO A 46 -16.25 -7.63 18.27
N ASP A 47 -17.15 -8.25 19.03
CA ASP A 47 -18.57 -7.92 18.97
C ASP A 47 -18.83 -6.65 19.80
N PHE A 48 -19.55 -5.69 19.25
CA PHE A 48 -20.02 -4.52 19.96
C PHE A 48 -21.43 -4.77 20.49
N VAL A 49 -21.60 -4.56 21.80
CA VAL A 49 -22.87 -4.73 22.50
C VAL A 49 -23.19 -3.46 23.28
N THR A 50 -24.47 -3.20 23.52
CA THR A 50 -24.95 -2.14 24.40
C THR A 50 -24.57 -2.40 25.86
N SER A 51 -24.78 -1.41 26.73
CA SER A 51 -24.57 -1.49 28.18
C SER A 51 -25.26 -2.71 28.83
N ASP A 52 -26.47 -3.06 28.36
CA ASP A 52 -27.29 -4.18 28.83
C ASP A 52 -26.96 -5.53 28.15
N GLY A 53 -26.09 -5.54 27.14
CA GLY A 53 -25.61 -6.74 26.45
C GLY A 53 -26.35 -7.10 25.16
N SER A 54 -27.24 -6.24 24.66
CA SER A 54 -27.88 -6.40 23.36
C SER A 54 -26.86 -6.20 22.21
N PRO A 55 -26.90 -6.98 21.12
CA PRO A 55 -25.95 -6.86 20.02
C PRO A 55 -26.15 -5.57 19.21
N VAL A 56 -25.06 -4.88 18.89
CA VAL A 56 -25.04 -3.67 18.02
C VAL A 56 -24.38 -4.00 16.68
N TYR A 57 -23.12 -4.46 16.72
CA TYR A 57 -22.37 -4.96 15.57
C TYR A 57 -21.65 -6.24 15.96
N THR A 58 -21.62 -7.22 15.06
CA THR A 58 -20.83 -8.43 15.26
C THR A 58 -19.45 -8.32 14.61
N LYS A 59 -18.52 -9.19 15.00
CA LYS A 59 -17.26 -9.40 14.28
C LYS A 59 -17.50 -9.70 12.80
N GLU A 60 -18.56 -10.45 12.48
CA GLU A 60 -18.92 -10.79 11.11
C GLU A 60 -19.40 -9.54 10.34
N ASP A 61 -20.16 -8.65 10.97
CA ASP A 61 -20.53 -7.37 10.37
C ASP A 61 -19.29 -6.56 9.96
N ILE A 62 -18.26 -6.53 10.81
CA ILE A 62 -17.01 -5.79 10.57
C ILE A 62 -16.22 -6.41 9.41
N LEU A 63 -16.06 -7.74 9.40
CA LEU A 63 -15.33 -8.44 8.33
C LEU A 63 -16.06 -8.37 6.98
N ASN A 64 -17.39 -8.44 6.99
CA ASN A 64 -18.20 -8.22 5.80
C ASN A 64 -18.08 -6.77 5.32
N GLY A 65 -18.06 -5.79 6.22
CA GLY A 65 -17.82 -4.39 5.90
C GLY A 65 -16.47 -4.15 5.26
N GLN A 66 -15.41 -4.77 5.79
CA GLN A 66 -14.08 -4.75 5.18
C GLN A 66 -14.10 -5.35 3.76
N SER A 67 -14.80 -6.47 3.57
CA SER A 67 -14.94 -7.09 2.26
C SER A 67 -15.71 -6.19 1.28
N VAL A 68 -16.75 -5.48 1.74
CA VAL A 68 -17.48 -4.49 0.94
C VAL A 68 -16.56 -3.32 0.57
N PHE A 69 -15.80 -2.78 1.52
CA PHE A 69 -14.81 -1.73 1.28
C PHE A 69 -13.82 -2.12 0.17
N GLN A 70 -13.33 -3.37 0.22
CA GLN A 70 -12.40 -3.90 -0.77
C GLN A 70 -13.05 -4.17 -2.13
N LYS A 71 -14.21 -4.85 -2.14
CA LYS A 71 -14.98 -5.23 -3.34
C LYS A 71 -15.32 -4.02 -4.20
N TYR A 72 -15.72 -2.92 -3.57
CA TYR A 72 -16.09 -1.67 -4.26
C TYR A 72 -14.92 -0.68 -4.41
N ALA A 73 -13.69 -1.12 -4.13
CA ALA A 73 -12.46 -0.35 -4.28
C ALA A 73 -12.53 1.03 -3.59
N LEU A 74 -13.08 1.09 -2.38
CA LEU A 74 -13.28 2.37 -1.69
C LEU A 74 -11.96 3.03 -1.25
N MET A 75 -10.87 2.26 -1.14
CA MET A 75 -9.50 2.75 -0.93
C MET A 75 -8.94 3.53 -2.15
N GLU A 76 -9.59 3.40 -3.31
CA GLU A 76 -9.25 4.15 -4.53
C GLU A 76 -10.03 5.48 -4.63
N TYR A 77 -10.99 5.68 -3.73
CA TYR A 77 -11.72 6.93 -3.58
C TYR A 77 -11.27 7.71 -2.34
N GLY A 78 -11.34 7.09 -1.17
CA GLY A 78 -10.88 7.63 0.11
C GLY A 78 -9.74 6.81 0.69
N SER A 79 -9.51 6.95 2.00
CA SER A 79 -8.45 6.22 2.71
C SER A 79 -8.97 5.52 3.96
N MET A 80 -8.20 4.53 4.42
CA MET A 80 -8.41 3.85 5.70
C MET A 80 -7.10 3.89 6.48
N PHE A 81 -7.14 4.38 7.73
CA PHE A 81 -5.94 4.61 8.53
C PHE A 81 -4.88 5.52 7.87
N GLY A 82 -5.30 6.40 6.97
CA GLY A 82 -4.44 7.31 6.21
C GLY A 82 -3.90 6.74 4.91
N ASP A 83 -4.07 5.44 4.65
CA ASP A 83 -3.64 4.80 3.40
C ASP A 83 -4.79 4.73 2.39
N GLY A 84 -4.54 5.18 1.16
CA GLY A 84 -5.50 5.18 0.07
C GLY A 84 -5.52 6.47 -0.74
N ALA A 85 -6.67 6.78 -1.32
CA ALA A 85 -6.89 7.95 -2.17
C ALA A 85 -7.33 9.18 -1.37
N ASN A 86 -7.08 10.36 -1.94
CA ASN A 86 -7.36 11.65 -1.30
C ASN A 86 -8.56 12.38 -1.92
N ARG A 87 -9.46 11.66 -2.60
CA ARG A 87 -10.66 12.26 -3.21
C ARG A 87 -11.83 12.28 -2.23
N GLY A 88 -12.04 11.15 -1.57
CA GLY A 88 -12.99 10.93 -0.49
C GLY A 88 -12.39 11.28 0.86
N PRO A 89 -13.15 11.03 1.95
CA PRO A 89 -12.64 11.17 3.30
C PRO A 89 -11.65 10.05 3.63
N ASP A 90 -10.94 10.22 4.74
CA ASP A 90 -10.44 9.06 5.48
C ASP A 90 -11.57 8.50 6.33
N TYR A 91 -11.99 7.26 6.08
CA TYR A 91 -13.17 6.68 6.72
C TYR A 91 -12.95 6.39 8.21
N ALA A 92 -11.72 6.12 8.66
CA ALA A 92 -11.42 5.94 10.07
C ALA A 92 -11.50 7.27 10.83
N ALA A 93 -10.95 8.33 10.23
CA ALA A 93 -11.02 9.68 10.77
C ALA A 93 -12.45 10.22 10.78
N GLU A 94 -13.18 10.07 9.69
CA GLU A 94 -14.57 10.50 9.57
C GLU A 94 -15.46 9.77 10.57
N ALA A 95 -15.35 8.44 10.67
CA ALA A 95 -16.12 7.67 11.62
C ALA A 95 -15.81 8.04 13.08
N LEU A 96 -14.54 8.25 13.43
CA LEU A 96 -14.15 8.71 14.77
C LEU A 96 -14.76 10.09 15.07
N HIS A 97 -14.62 11.03 14.14
CA HIS A 97 -15.09 12.39 14.31
C HIS A 97 -16.61 12.46 14.47
N LEU A 98 -17.35 11.84 13.54
CA LEU A 98 -18.81 11.78 13.58
C LEU A 98 -19.31 11.05 14.83
N THR A 99 -18.61 9.99 15.27
CA THR A 99 -18.94 9.31 16.53
C THR A 99 -18.85 10.29 17.70
N ALA A 100 -17.78 11.09 17.77
CA ALA A 100 -17.61 12.09 18.83
C ALA A 100 -18.67 13.20 18.77
N GLU A 101 -19.03 13.67 17.58
CA GLU A 101 -20.09 14.66 17.39
C GLU A 101 -21.46 14.10 17.80
N TYR A 102 -21.83 12.90 17.35
CA TYR A 102 -23.12 12.28 17.71
C TYR A 102 -23.22 11.94 19.20
N MET A 103 -22.11 11.56 19.84
CA MET A 103 -22.06 11.40 21.30
C MET A 103 -22.29 12.75 22.01
N ALA A 104 -21.72 13.85 21.51
CA ALA A 104 -21.94 15.18 22.06
C ALA A 104 -23.41 15.61 21.89
N ASP A 105 -24.00 15.37 20.71
CA ASP A 105 -25.42 15.64 20.42
C ASP A 105 -26.36 14.84 21.33
N TYR A 106 -26.05 13.58 21.62
CA TYR A 106 -26.79 12.77 22.57
C TYR A 106 -26.88 13.45 23.94
N TYR A 107 -25.74 13.92 24.47
CA TYR A 107 -25.71 14.61 25.75
C TYR A 107 -26.39 15.99 25.69
N LEU A 108 -26.21 16.74 24.60
CA LEU A 108 -26.87 18.04 24.43
C LEU A 108 -28.40 17.93 24.40
N LYS A 109 -28.95 16.87 23.82
CA LYS A 109 -30.41 16.61 23.83
C LYS A 109 -30.96 16.37 25.24
N SER A 110 -30.12 15.87 26.16
CA SER A 110 -30.51 15.63 27.56
C SER A 110 -30.51 16.89 28.44
N ILE A 111 -29.95 17.99 27.94
CA ILE A 111 -29.85 19.27 28.66
C ILE A 111 -31.04 20.16 28.30
N ALA A 112 -31.74 20.68 29.31
CA ALA A 112 -32.82 21.64 29.10
C ALA A 112 -32.31 22.96 28.50
N THR A 113 -33.01 23.48 27.50
CA THR A 113 -32.67 24.67 26.68
C THR A 113 -32.52 25.98 27.47
N SER A 114 -32.79 25.98 28.79
CA SER A 114 -32.84 27.15 29.66
C SER A 114 -31.63 27.29 30.60
N ALA A 115 -30.55 26.53 30.41
CA ALA A 115 -29.38 26.63 31.28
C ALA A 115 -28.58 27.92 31.03
N GLU A 116 -28.39 28.73 32.08
CA GLU A 116 -27.67 30.02 32.05
C GLU A 116 -26.20 29.91 31.62
N ASP A 117 -25.60 28.71 31.63
CA ASP A 117 -24.19 28.49 31.25
C ASP A 117 -24.01 27.32 30.25
N MET A 118 -24.62 27.49 29.07
CA MET A 118 -24.46 26.57 27.93
C MET A 118 -23.00 26.38 27.52
N THR A 119 -22.12 27.35 27.78
CA THR A 119 -20.69 27.28 27.45
C THR A 119 -19.97 26.30 28.37
N PHE A 120 -20.12 26.42 29.70
CA PHE A 120 -19.54 25.46 30.64
C PHE A 120 -20.05 24.04 30.40
N GLN A 121 -21.34 23.88 30.12
CA GLN A 121 -21.93 22.57 29.80
C GLN A 121 -21.32 21.96 28.54
N ARG A 122 -21.11 22.75 27.47
CA ARG A 122 -20.43 22.27 26.25
C ARG A 122 -19.00 21.80 26.53
N TYR A 123 -18.25 22.53 27.38
CA TYR A 123 -16.91 22.08 27.79
C TYR A 123 -16.94 20.80 28.63
N GLY A 124 -17.93 20.66 29.51
CA GLY A 124 -18.16 19.43 30.28
C GLY A 124 -18.46 18.23 29.38
N ILE A 125 -19.39 18.39 28.44
CA ILE A 125 -19.76 17.35 27.45
C ILE A 125 -18.54 16.97 26.61
N SER A 126 -17.79 17.96 26.09
CA SER A 126 -16.60 17.68 25.29
C SER A 126 -15.57 16.83 26.05
N ASN A 127 -15.33 17.10 27.34
CA ASN A 127 -14.43 16.28 28.15
C ASN A 127 -15.01 14.90 28.49
N LEU A 128 -16.32 14.80 28.71
CA LEU A 128 -17.00 13.52 28.92
C LEU A 128 -16.87 12.61 27.69
N VAL A 129 -17.15 13.13 26.50
CA VAL A 129 -17.02 12.40 25.23
C VAL A 129 -15.58 11.90 25.03
N LYS A 130 -14.56 12.76 25.26
CA LYS A 130 -13.15 12.35 25.20
C LYS A 130 -12.86 11.19 26.15
N LYS A 131 -13.31 11.30 27.40
CA LYS A 131 -13.10 10.26 28.41
C LYS A 131 -13.75 8.93 28.00
N GLU A 132 -14.97 8.97 27.47
CA GLU A 132 -15.68 7.78 27.01
C GLU A 132 -15.06 7.13 25.78
N ILE A 133 -14.66 7.93 24.78
CA ILE A 133 -13.96 7.42 23.58
C ILE A 133 -12.62 6.78 23.96
N LYS A 134 -11.88 7.39 24.90
CA LYS A 134 -10.57 6.89 25.34
C LYS A 134 -10.67 5.61 26.18
N ALA A 135 -11.80 5.39 26.86
CA ALA A 135 -11.98 4.25 27.75
C ALA A 135 -12.08 2.92 26.98
N ASN A 136 -11.16 1.99 27.27
CA ASN A 136 -11.14 0.68 26.64
C ASN A 136 -12.00 -0.34 27.41
N ASN A 137 -13.26 -0.47 27.00
CA ASN A 137 -14.22 -1.43 27.57
C ASN A 137 -14.18 -2.82 26.88
N TYR A 138 -13.05 -3.18 26.26
CA TYR A 138 -12.85 -4.49 25.63
C TYR A 138 -12.62 -5.59 26.67
N ALA A 139 -13.45 -6.64 26.62
CA ALA A 139 -13.30 -7.85 27.42
C ALA A 139 -12.72 -8.98 26.56
N ALA A 140 -11.45 -9.33 26.82
CA ALA A 140 -10.74 -10.36 26.06
C ALA A 140 -11.32 -11.78 26.22
N SER A 141 -11.98 -12.08 27.34
CA SER A 141 -12.58 -13.40 27.61
C SER A 141 -13.78 -13.72 26.73
N THR A 142 -14.55 -12.70 26.35
CA THR A 142 -15.75 -12.82 25.52
C THR A 142 -15.56 -12.22 24.12
N ASN A 143 -14.42 -11.56 23.86
CA ASN A 143 -14.18 -10.78 22.64
C ASN A 143 -15.27 -9.74 22.37
N THR A 144 -15.71 -9.02 23.41
CA THR A 144 -16.79 -8.04 23.34
C THR A 144 -16.36 -6.66 23.81
N VAL A 145 -16.89 -5.60 23.19
CA VAL A 145 -16.81 -4.24 23.70
C VAL A 145 -18.20 -3.79 24.11
N LYS A 146 -18.34 -3.33 25.36
CA LYS A 146 -19.57 -2.71 25.84
C LYS A 146 -19.57 -1.21 25.51
N LEU A 147 -20.51 -0.81 24.66
CA LEU A 147 -20.75 0.57 24.28
C LEU A 147 -21.62 1.27 25.31
N THR A 148 -21.31 2.54 25.57
CA THR A 148 -22.21 3.43 26.32
C THR A 148 -23.47 3.74 25.50
N ASP A 149 -24.47 4.32 26.14
CA ASP A 149 -25.71 4.71 25.45
C ASP A 149 -25.44 5.81 24.40
N SER A 150 -24.51 6.72 24.68
CA SER A 150 -24.03 7.75 23.74
C SER A 150 -23.33 7.14 22.53
N GLN A 151 -22.49 6.11 22.72
CA GLN A 151 -21.83 5.38 21.63
C GLN A 151 -22.83 4.58 20.81
N THR A 152 -23.81 3.95 21.46
CA THR A 152 -24.89 3.21 20.78
C THR A 152 -25.79 4.14 19.96
N PHE A 153 -26.07 5.34 20.46
CA PHE A 153 -26.73 6.37 19.68
C PHE A 153 -25.89 6.76 18.45
N ALA A 154 -24.60 7.00 18.64
CA ALA A 154 -23.69 7.37 17.57
C ALA A 154 -23.55 6.31 16.46
N THR A 155 -23.53 5.01 16.80
CA THR A 155 -23.44 3.95 15.78
C THR A 155 -24.65 3.90 14.86
N ASN A 156 -25.85 4.19 15.37
CA ASN A 156 -27.09 4.24 14.60
C ASN A 156 -27.12 5.46 13.66
N GLU A 157 -26.70 6.63 14.16
CA GLU A 157 -26.57 7.84 13.34
C GLU A 157 -25.51 7.66 12.25
N LEU A 158 -24.39 7.02 12.56
CA LEU A 158 -23.32 6.72 11.61
C LEU A 158 -23.80 5.79 10.47
N THR A 159 -24.61 4.77 10.78
CA THR A 159 -25.23 3.92 9.75
C THR A 159 -26.11 4.74 8.81
N THR A 160 -26.94 5.62 9.39
CA THR A 160 -27.83 6.50 8.62
C THR A 160 -27.02 7.46 7.74
N TYR A 161 -25.94 8.02 8.28
CA TYR A 161 -25.02 8.87 7.54
C TYR A 161 -24.46 8.16 6.31
N TYR A 162 -23.87 6.97 6.47
CA TYR A 162 -23.28 6.24 5.34
C TYR A 162 -24.33 5.73 4.34
N GLN A 163 -25.53 5.38 4.80
CA GLN A 163 -26.68 5.11 3.92
C GLN A 163 -26.92 6.29 2.97
N ASN A 164 -26.93 7.51 3.49
CA ASN A 164 -27.14 8.72 2.70
C ASN A 164 -25.96 9.04 1.78
N VAL A 165 -24.73 8.78 2.22
CA VAL A 165 -23.50 9.00 1.43
C VAL A 165 -23.51 8.12 0.18
N PHE A 166 -23.74 6.82 0.31
CA PHE A 166 -23.63 5.89 -0.82
C PHE A 166 -24.87 5.82 -1.72
N THR A 167 -26.05 6.14 -1.20
CA THR A 167 -27.29 6.22 -2.00
C THR A 167 -27.45 7.56 -2.74
N GLY A 168 -26.68 8.59 -2.38
CA GLY A 168 -26.69 9.86 -3.11
C GLY A 168 -27.68 10.92 -2.58
N SER A 169 -28.10 10.81 -1.32
CA SER A 169 -29.15 11.64 -0.71
C SER A 169 -28.62 12.85 0.08
N GLY A 170 -27.29 13.00 0.23
CA GLY A 170 -26.65 14.02 1.06
C GLY A 170 -25.68 14.95 0.31
N LYS A 171 -25.26 16.04 0.97
CA LYS A 171 -24.09 16.82 0.53
C LYS A 171 -22.83 15.97 0.76
N GLY A 172 -21.93 15.93 -0.23
CA GLY A 172 -20.72 15.10 -0.15
C GLY A 172 -20.94 13.62 -0.46
N SER A 173 -22.13 13.22 -0.93
CA SER A 173 -22.40 11.85 -1.37
C SER A 173 -21.40 11.36 -2.40
N PHE A 174 -21.17 10.05 -2.37
CA PHE A 174 -20.34 9.34 -3.32
C PHE A 174 -20.86 9.58 -4.76
N LYS A 175 -19.91 9.67 -5.71
CA LYS A 175 -20.22 9.76 -7.14
C LYS A 175 -19.62 8.55 -7.86
N PRO A 176 -20.40 7.83 -8.69
CA PRO A 176 -21.79 8.10 -9.09
C PRO A 176 -22.81 7.84 -7.99
N LYS A 177 -24.03 8.36 -8.17
CA LYS A 177 -25.16 8.04 -7.27
C LYS A 177 -25.46 6.54 -7.30
N ASN A 178 -25.98 6.00 -6.20
CA ASN A 178 -26.31 4.59 -6.07
C ASN A 178 -25.11 3.66 -6.31
N TYR A 179 -23.90 4.09 -5.95
CA TYR A 179 -22.70 3.26 -6.07
C TYR A 179 -22.77 2.01 -5.19
N LEU A 180 -23.34 2.13 -3.99
CA LEU A 180 -23.85 1.00 -3.20
C LEU A 180 -25.33 1.24 -2.86
N THR A 181 -26.15 0.21 -3.05
CA THR A 181 -27.60 0.27 -2.81
C THR A 181 -28.10 -0.76 -1.80
N ASN A 182 -27.33 -1.82 -1.55
CA ASN A 182 -27.70 -2.84 -0.59
C ASN A 182 -27.54 -2.33 0.85
N ALA A 183 -28.66 -2.14 1.55
CA ALA A 183 -28.68 -1.63 2.92
C ALA A 183 -27.89 -2.51 3.91
N MET A 184 -27.85 -3.83 3.71
CA MET A 184 -27.06 -4.74 4.55
C MET A 184 -25.56 -4.56 4.31
N GLU A 185 -25.12 -4.43 3.06
CA GLU A 185 -23.71 -4.15 2.74
C GLU A 185 -23.28 -2.80 3.35
N ILE A 186 -24.15 -1.79 3.28
CA ILE A 186 -23.87 -0.47 3.87
C ILE A 186 -23.80 -0.54 5.40
N ARG A 187 -24.72 -1.27 6.06
CA ARG A 187 -24.67 -1.46 7.51
C ARG A 187 -23.36 -2.14 7.93
N SER A 188 -22.95 -3.21 7.25
CA SER A 188 -21.67 -3.87 7.52
C SER A 188 -20.49 -2.93 7.27
N LEU A 189 -20.52 -2.13 6.20
CA LEU A 189 -19.51 -1.11 5.92
C LEU A 189 -19.43 -0.06 7.03
N SER A 190 -20.57 0.40 7.56
CA SER A 190 -20.64 1.29 8.72
C SER A 190 -20.06 0.64 9.98
N ALA A 191 -20.28 -0.67 10.20
CA ALA A 191 -19.67 -1.41 11.30
C ALA A 191 -18.14 -1.42 11.18
N PHE A 192 -17.62 -1.62 9.97
CA PHE A 192 -16.18 -1.58 9.70
C PHE A 192 -15.58 -0.18 9.92
N PHE A 193 -16.25 0.87 9.42
CA PHE A 193 -15.83 2.25 9.66
C PHE A 193 -15.88 2.62 11.14
N PHE A 194 -16.95 2.26 11.84
CA PHE A 194 -17.03 2.43 13.29
C PHE A 194 -15.90 1.71 14.03
N TRP A 195 -15.63 0.45 13.69
CA TRP A 195 -14.51 -0.30 14.26
C TRP A 195 -13.17 0.41 14.02
N SER A 196 -12.93 0.92 12.81
CA SER A 196 -11.70 1.66 12.50
C SER A 196 -11.58 2.95 13.31
N GLY A 197 -12.68 3.70 13.48
CA GLY A 197 -12.73 4.87 14.35
C GLY A 197 -12.51 4.51 15.82
N TRP A 198 -13.10 3.42 16.30
CA TRP A 198 -12.87 2.89 17.65
C TRP A 198 -11.40 2.56 17.89
N VAL A 199 -10.74 1.86 16.95
CA VAL A 199 -9.30 1.57 16.97
C VAL A 199 -8.48 2.87 17.07
N CYS A 200 -8.87 3.91 16.34
CA CYS A 200 -8.21 5.22 16.37
C CYS A 200 -8.43 6.01 17.66
N GLY A 201 -9.58 5.85 18.32
CA GLY A 201 -9.96 6.63 19.49
C GLY A 201 -9.52 6.02 20.82
N VAL A 202 -9.73 4.72 21.00
CA VAL A 202 -9.63 4.03 22.29
C VAL A 202 -8.17 3.79 22.71
N GLU A 203 -7.84 3.99 23.99
CA GLU A 203 -6.50 3.73 24.50
C GLU A 203 -6.15 2.23 24.48
N ARG A 204 -4.89 1.90 24.13
CA ARG A 204 -4.40 0.52 24.26
C ARG A 204 -4.42 0.11 25.75
N PRO A 205 -4.69 -1.17 26.07
CA PRO A 205 -4.62 -1.65 27.45
C PRO A 205 -3.29 -1.30 28.12
N GLY A 206 -3.36 -0.56 29.23
CA GLY A 206 -2.18 -0.13 30.00
C GLY A 206 -1.33 0.97 29.36
N LYS A 207 -1.84 1.67 28.34
CA LYS A 207 -1.16 2.81 27.68
C LYS A 207 -2.06 4.05 27.72
N SER A 208 -1.47 5.22 27.46
CA SER A 208 -2.15 6.52 27.39
C SER A 208 -2.31 7.04 25.96
N TYR A 209 -2.31 6.12 24.98
CA TYR A 209 -2.46 6.42 23.57
C TYR A 209 -3.23 5.30 22.87
N SER A 210 -3.89 5.63 21.76
CA SER A 210 -4.75 4.68 21.05
C SER A 210 -4.00 3.59 20.28
N TYR A 211 -4.73 2.64 19.69
CA TYR A 211 -4.09 1.57 18.89
C TYR A 211 -3.22 2.12 17.76
N THR A 212 -3.53 3.32 17.27
CA THR A 212 -2.85 4.05 16.20
C THR A 212 -1.98 5.20 16.72
N HIS A 213 -1.56 5.19 17.99
CA HIS A 213 -0.77 6.25 18.62
C HIS A 213 -1.42 7.64 18.55
N ASN A 214 -2.74 7.71 18.78
CA ASN A 214 -3.58 8.91 18.69
C ASN A 214 -3.66 9.53 17.28
N TRP A 215 -3.44 8.74 16.24
CA TRP A 215 -3.88 9.10 14.89
C TRP A 215 -5.36 8.73 14.72
N PRO A 216 -6.18 9.54 14.02
CA PRO A 216 -5.87 10.82 13.38
C PRO A 216 -5.94 11.97 14.39
N TYR A 217 -5.41 13.14 14.03
CA TYR A 217 -5.57 14.35 14.85
C TYR A 217 -7.05 14.74 14.93
N ASP A 218 -7.63 14.60 16.13
CA ASP A 218 -9.00 15.02 16.43
C ASP A 218 -9.10 15.43 17.92
N PRO A 219 -9.05 16.74 18.22
CA PRO A 219 -9.20 17.24 19.58
C PRO A 219 -10.55 16.96 20.24
N ILE A 220 -11.61 16.72 19.46
CA ILE A 220 -12.95 16.40 19.97
C ILE A 220 -12.96 14.97 20.48
N ALA A 221 -12.34 14.04 19.75
CA ALA A 221 -12.11 12.66 20.19
C ALA A 221 -10.97 12.49 21.21
N GLY A 222 -10.22 13.57 21.49
CA GLY A 222 -9.09 13.56 22.43
C GLY A 222 -7.78 13.02 21.83
N ASN A 223 -7.68 12.95 20.51
CA ASN A 223 -6.47 12.58 19.80
C ASN A 223 -5.53 13.77 19.63
N THR A 224 -4.37 13.69 20.28
CA THR A 224 -3.24 14.60 20.12
C THR A 224 -1.94 13.81 20.03
N PRO A 225 -0.87 14.36 19.41
CA PRO A 225 0.40 13.66 19.26
C PRO A 225 0.93 13.13 20.59
N SER A 226 1.19 11.82 20.65
CA SER A 226 1.78 11.21 21.84
C SER A 226 3.24 11.67 22.05
N PRO A 227 3.76 11.65 23.30
CA PRO A 227 5.15 12.00 23.57
C PRO A 227 6.16 11.18 22.75
N ALA A 228 5.87 9.91 22.52
CA ALA A 228 6.73 9.02 21.72
C ALA A 228 6.87 9.50 20.27
N VAL A 229 5.78 9.96 19.65
CA VAL A 229 5.80 10.49 18.26
C VAL A 229 6.71 11.72 18.16
N ILE A 230 6.65 12.62 19.15
CA ILE A 230 7.49 13.83 19.17
C ILE A 230 8.97 13.45 19.32
N ILE A 231 9.30 12.59 20.29
CA ILE A 231 10.70 12.21 20.56
C ILE A 231 11.33 11.51 19.35
N TRP A 232 10.65 10.52 18.75
CA TRP A 232 11.21 9.77 17.62
C TRP A 232 11.34 10.62 16.35
N SER A 233 10.50 11.65 16.17
CA SER A 233 10.65 12.61 15.07
C SER A 233 11.95 13.42 15.20
N ILE A 234 12.28 13.88 16.42
CA ILE A 234 13.53 14.60 16.70
C ILE A 234 14.73 13.68 16.51
N VAL A 235 14.69 12.49 17.11
CA VAL A 235 15.78 11.51 17.01
C VAL A 235 16.02 11.10 15.56
N GLY A 236 14.96 10.85 14.78
CA GLY A 236 15.06 10.50 13.36
C GLY A 236 15.68 11.62 12.53
N SER A 237 15.28 12.87 12.76
CA SER A 237 15.83 14.04 12.06
C SER A 237 17.32 14.25 12.34
N LEU A 238 17.73 14.15 13.62
CA LEU A 238 19.14 14.23 14.00
C LEU A 238 19.95 13.04 13.47
N GLY A 239 19.36 11.84 13.49
CA GLY A 239 19.94 10.64 12.92
C GLY A 239 20.20 10.76 11.41
N LEU A 240 19.28 11.37 10.66
CA LEU A 240 19.46 11.65 9.23
C LEU A 240 20.64 12.59 8.99
N ILE A 241 20.74 13.70 9.74
CA ILE A 241 21.85 14.66 9.61
C ILE A 241 23.19 13.96 9.88
N LEU A 242 23.26 13.16 10.95
CA LEU A 242 24.46 12.38 11.28
C LEU A 242 24.80 11.38 10.17
N GLY A 243 23.81 10.64 9.67
CA GLY A 243 23.99 9.66 8.59
C GLY A 243 24.51 10.31 7.31
N LEU A 244 23.92 11.43 6.88
CA LEU A 244 24.38 12.21 5.74
C LEU A 244 25.81 12.71 5.94
N GLY A 245 26.14 13.21 7.14
CA GLY A 245 27.49 13.65 7.49
C GLY A 245 28.52 12.52 7.36
N ILE A 246 28.19 11.32 7.82
CA ILE A 246 29.05 10.12 7.69
C ILE A 246 29.24 9.76 6.20
N VAL A 247 28.15 9.70 5.42
CA VAL A 247 28.22 9.37 3.99
C VAL A 247 29.07 10.39 3.23
N LEU A 248 28.84 11.69 3.45
CA LEU A 248 29.59 12.76 2.79
C LEU A 248 31.08 12.75 3.20
N PHE A 249 31.39 12.46 4.47
CA PHE A 249 32.77 12.31 4.93
C PHE A 249 33.51 11.18 4.20
N TYR A 250 32.86 10.03 4.03
CA TYR A 250 33.45 8.90 3.31
C TYR A 250 33.50 9.13 1.80
N HIS A 251 32.48 9.77 1.21
CA HIS A 251 32.48 10.19 -0.18
C HIS A 251 33.68 11.12 -0.46
N GLY A 252 33.88 12.16 0.36
CA GLY A 252 35.02 13.07 0.21
C GLY A 252 36.39 12.41 0.44
N LYS A 253 36.46 11.26 1.12
CA LYS A 253 37.68 10.43 1.18
C LYS A 253 37.88 9.60 -0.09
N LEU A 254 36.82 9.09 -0.70
CA LEU A 254 36.88 8.34 -1.95
C LEU A 254 37.28 9.23 -3.13
N GLU A 255 36.79 10.47 -3.18
CA GLU A 255 37.13 11.45 -4.22
C GLU A 255 38.63 11.83 -4.23
N LYS A 256 39.32 11.68 -3.09
CA LYS A 256 40.77 11.91 -2.99
C LYS A 256 41.63 10.74 -3.51
N LEU A 257 41.01 9.62 -3.89
CA LEU A 257 41.72 8.49 -4.48
C LEU A 257 42.00 8.78 -5.95
N ASP A 258 43.14 8.30 -6.44
CA ASP A 258 43.49 8.40 -7.87
C ASP A 258 42.50 7.62 -8.74
N ASP A 259 42.27 8.05 -9.98
CA ASP A 259 41.36 7.43 -10.95
C ASP A 259 41.71 5.96 -11.20
N GLN A 260 42.99 5.59 -11.03
CA GLN A 260 43.45 4.22 -11.09
C GLN A 260 42.78 3.31 -10.05
N ALA A 261 42.35 3.83 -8.90
CA ALA A 261 41.65 3.07 -7.88
C ALA A 261 40.31 2.50 -8.40
N PHE A 262 39.70 3.16 -9.39
CA PHE A 262 38.41 2.78 -9.97
C PHE A 262 38.56 2.14 -11.36
N THR A 263 39.59 2.50 -12.13
CA THR A 263 39.72 2.13 -13.55
C THR A 263 40.63 0.93 -13.83
N LYS A 264 41.49 0.52 -12.89
CA LYS A 264 42.52 -0.52 -13.09
C LYS A 264 42.02 -1.85 -13.66
N ASN A 265 40.76 -2.20 -13.41
CA ASN A 265 40.11 -3.41 -13.93
C ASN A 265 38.80 -3.12 -14.67
N ALA A 266 38.54 -1.87 -15.05
CA ALA A 266 37.33 -1.50 -15.76
C ALA A 266 37.40 -1.99 -17.22
N SER A 267 36.26 -2.42 -17.76
CA SER A 267 36.16 -2.64 -19.20
C SER A 267 36.35 -1.31 -19.93
N PRO A 268 37.00 -1.30 -21.10
CA PRO A 268 37.14 -0.07 -21.89
C PRO A 268 35.76 0.50 -22.21
N LEU A 269 35.63 1.83 -22.10
CA LEU A 269 34.40 2.53 -22.42
C LEU A 269 34.00 2.27 -23.88
N MET A 270 32.69 2.18 -24.12
CA MET A 270 32.17 2.03 -25.48
C MET A 270 32.48 3.30 -26.30
N THR A 271 33.19 3.14 -27.42
CA THR A 271 33.50 4.26 -28.32
C THR A 271 32.31 4.58 -29.22
N MET A 272 32.22 5.80 -29.77
CA MET A 272 31.18 6.17 -30.75
C MET A 272 31.17 5.21 -31.96
N GLY A 273 32.34 4.79 -32.43
CA GLY A 273 32.46 3.78 -33.47
C GLY A 273 32.03 2.38 -33.03
N GLY A 274 32.10 2.06 -31.73
CA GLY A 274 31.54 0.84 -31.15
C GLY A 274 30.02 0.85 -31.12
N VAL A 275 29.42 1.98 -30.73
CA VAL A 275 27.95 2.17 -30.77
C VAL A 275 27.42 2.04 -32.20
N ALA A 276 28.05 2.70 -33.17
CA ALA A 276 27.60 2.69 -34.57
C ALA A 276 27.68 1.29 -35.22
N ARG A 277 28.61 0.45 -34.77
CA ARG A 277 28.80 -0.93 -35.27
C ARG A 277 28.04 -1.97 -34.46
N PHE A 278 27.39 -1.59 -33.36
CA PHE A 278 26.67 -2.51 -32.51
C PHE A 278 25.48 -3.11 -33.27
N GLN A 279 25.47 -4.44 -33.42
CA GLN A 279 24.40 -5.17 -34.08
C GLN A 279 23.64 -5.99 -33.03
N PRO A 280 22.40 -5.58 -32.68
CA PRO A 280 21.62 -6.28 -31.66
C PRO A 280 21.33 -7.72 -32.08
N THR A 281 21.52 -8.67 -31.15
CA THR A 281 21.23 -10.09 -31.38
C THR A 281 19.73 -10.31 -31.60
N ALA A 282 19.34 -11.48 -32.10
CA ALA A 282 17.93 -11.84 -32.25
C ALA A 282 17.17 -11.80 -30.91
N THR A 283 17.85 -12.14 -29.81
CA THR A 283 17.33 -12.06 -28.45
C THR A 283 17.14 -10.60 -28.01
N GLN A 284 18.09 -9.72 -28.29
CA GLN A 284 17.97 -8.28 -28.00
C GLN A 284 16.86 -7.61 -28.80
N ARG A 285 16.72 -7.93 -30.09
CA ARG A 285 15.61 -7.40 -30.91
C ARG A 285 14.25 -7.86 -30.41
N ALA A 286 14.17 -9.06 -29.82
CA ALA A 286 12.94 -9.57 -29.23
C ALA A 286 12.49 -8.78 -27.98
N THR A 287 13.36 -7.95 -27.37
CA THR A 287 12.98 -7.12 -26.22
C THR A 287 12.33 -5.80 -26.64
N TYR A 288 12.44 -5.38 -27.90
CA TYR A 288 11.89 -4.09 -28.37
C TYR A 288 10.37 -3.97 -28.12
N LYS A 289 9.64 -5.07 -28.30
CA LYS A 289 8.21 -5.13 -28.01
C LYS A 289 7.85 -4.86 -26.55
N PHE A 290 8.74 -5.15 -25.59
CA PHE A 290 8.50 -4.79 -24.19
C PHE A 290 8.48 -3.27 -24.02
N PHE A 291 9.42 -2.57 -24.66
CA PHE A 291 9.47 -1.11 -24.62
C PHE A 291 8.32 -0.48 -25.39
N TYR A 292 7.94 -1.00 -26.56
CA TYR A 292 6.75 -0.51 -27.27
C TYR A 292 5.46 -0.72 -26.46
N ALA A 293 5.30 -1.90 -25.84
CA ALA A 293 4.18 -2.13 -24.93
C ALA A 293 4.22 -1.19 -23.73
N ALA A 294 5.38 -0.98 -23.12
CA ALA A 294 5.53 -0.06 -21.99
C ALA A 294 5.17 1.40 -22.36
N ILE A 295 5.54 1.87 -23.57
CA ILE A 295 5.13 3.19 -24.07
C ILE A 295 3.60 3.28 -24.18
N LEU A 296 2.95 2.25 -24.72
CA LEU A 296 1.49 2.20 -24.82
C LEU A 296 0.84 2.21 -23.44
N LEU A 297 1.32 1.38 -22.51
CA LEU A 297 0.81 1.32 -21.15
C LEU A 297 1.03 2.62 -20.39
N PHE A 298 2.18 3.27 -20.60
CA PHE A 298 2.45 4.61 -20.06
C PHE A 298 1.45 5.63 -20.59
N ALA A 299 1.16 5.62 -21.90
CA ALA A 299 0.15 6.52 -22.47
C ALA A 299 -1.25 6.27 -21.86
N VAL A 300 -1.66 5.01 -21.72
CA VAL A 300 -2.94 4.66 -21.07
C VAL A 300 -2.95 5.05 -19.60
N GLN A 301 -1.83 4.87 -18.89
CA GLN A 301 -1.67 5.27 -17.48
C GLN A 301 -1.80 6.79 -17.31
N VAL A 302 -1.18 7.58 -18.18
CA VAL A 302 -1.32 9.03 -18.19
C VAL A 302 -2.77 9.43 -18.46
N LEU A 303 -3.43 8.81 -19.44
CA LEU A 303 -4.85 9.05 -19.72
C LEU A 303 -5.75 8.71 -18.52
N ALA A 304 -5.52 7.58 -17.85
CA ALA A 304 -6.22 7.21 -16.62
C ALA A 304 -5.99 8.22 -15.49
N GLY A 305 -4.78 8.77 -15.39
CA GLY A 305 -4.46 9.85 -14.46
C GLY A 305 -5.21 11.15 -14.76
N ILE A 306 -5.28 11.54 -16.04
CA ILE A 306 -6.08 12.70 -16.48
C ILE A 306 -7.55 12.49 -16.12
N LEU A 307 -8.11 11.31 -16.38
CA LEU A 307 -9.49 10.96 -16.02
C LEU A 307 -9.73 10.90 -14.50
N THR A 308 -8.70 10.63 -13.71
CA THR A 308 -8.78 10.63 -12.24
C THR A 308 -8.81 12.06 -11.68
N VAL A 309 -7.86 12.91 -12.10
CA VAL A 309 -7.81 14.33 -11.71
C VAL A 309 -9.07 15.06 -12.15
N HIS A 310 -9.64 14.61 -13.26
CA HIS A 310 -10.83 15.18 -13.81
C HIS A 310 -12.01 15.24 -12.81
N ASP A 311 -12.24 14.22 -11.97
CA ASP A 311 -13.38 14.22 -11.03
C ASP A 311 -13.37 15.43 -10.06
N PHE A 312 -12.21 16.08 -9.91
CA PHE A 312 -12.06 17.32 -9.15
C PHE A 312 -12.47 18.60 -9.92
N VAL A 313 -12.47 18.58 -11.26
CA VAL A 313 -12.54 19.80 -12.11
C VAL A 313 -13.78 19.85 -13.03
N GLY A 314 -14.42 18.72 -13.37
CA GLY A 314 -15.77 18.70 -13.98
C GLY A 314 -15.89 18.79 -15.53
N PHE A 315 -14.80 18.80 -16.28
CA PHE A 315 -14.70 18.47 -17.72
C PHE A 315 -15.23 17.09 -18.26
N THR A 316 -15.71 16.09 -17.51
CA THR A 316 -16.14 14.75 -18.05
C THR A 316 -17.54 14.77 -18.60
N LYS A 317 -18.25 15.89 -18.40
CA LYS A 317 -19.56 16.12 -18.97
C LYS A 317 -19.39 16.66 -20.38
N PHE A 318 -19.31 15.74 -21.34
CA PHE A 318 -19.30 16.08 -22.75
C PHE A 318 -20.66 15.81 -23.35
N TRP A 319 -21.32 16.86 -23.85
CA TRP A 319 -22.51 16.74 -24.70
C TRP A 319 -23.66 15.98 -24.00
N GLY A 320 -23.76 16.12 -22.68
CA GLY A 320 -24.75 15.44 -21.84
C GLY A 320 -24.34 14.07 -21.30
N PHE A 321 -23.21 13.50 -21.74
CA PHE A 321 -22.65 12.25 -21.20
C PHE A 321 -21.63 12.54 -20.11
N ASP A 322 -21.82 11.96 -18.91
CA ASP A 322 -20.82 12.01 -17.84
C ASP A 322 -19.98 10.73 -17.86
N VAL A 323 -18.74 10.84 -18.36
CA VAL A 323 -17.81 9.70 -18.40
C VAL A 323 -17.54 9.15 -16.98
N GLY A 324 -17.71 9.96 -15.93
CA GLY A 324 -17.53 9.54 -14.55
C GLY A 324 -18.56 8.52 -14.06
N GLU A 325 -19.71 8.38 -14.72
CA GLU A 325 -20.67 7.30 -14.43
C GLU A 325 -20.16 5.94 -14.94
N LEU A 326 -19.52 5.93 -16.11
CA LEU A 326 -18.98 4.71 -16.71
C LEU A 326 -17.62 4.34 -16.09
N LEU A 327 -16.79 5.34 -15.84
CA LEU A 327 -15.44 5.22 -15.32
C LEU A 327 -15.32 6.05 -14.03
N PRO A 328 -15.92 5.58 -12.92
CA PRO A 328 -15.71 6.19 -11.62
C PRO A 328 -14.22 6.22 -11.26
N ILE A 329 -13.86 7.13 -10.36
CA ILE A 329 -12.49 7.29 -9.91
C ILE A 329 -11.89 6.01 -9.30
N THR A 330 -12.74 5.14 -8.72
CA THR A 330 -12.36 3.81 -8.23
C THR A 330 -11.86 2.86 -9.32
N ILE A 331 -12.07 3.18 -10.60
CA ILE A 331 -11.54 2.43 -11.74
C ILE A 331 -10.36 3.18 -12.36
N THR A 332 -10.51 4.49 -12.60
CA THR A 332 -9.47 5.27 -13.29
C THR A 332 -8.21 5.40 -12.44
N ARG A 333 -8.34 5.54 -11.12
CA ARG A 333 -7.20 5.57 -10.20
C ARG A 333 -6.52 4.21 -10.13
N SER A 334 -7.29 3.13 -9.98
CA SER A 334 -6.74 1.76 -10.01
C SER A 334 -5.97 1.49 -11.28
N TRP A 335 -6.48 1.88 -12.46
CA TRP A 335 -5.73 1.77 -13.71
C TRP A 335 -4.47 2.63 -13.70
N HIS A 336 -4.55 3.87 -13.22
CA HIS A 336 -3.40 4.76 -13.15
C HIS A 336 -2.27 4.19 -12.27
N VAL A 337 -2.60 3.74 -11.07
CA VAL A 337 -1.65 3.16 -10.10
C VAL A 337 -1.12 1.84 -10.64
N GLN A 338 -2.00 0.89 -10.98
CA GLN A 338 -1.59 -0.44 -11.40
C GLN A 338 -0.76 -0.42 -12.70
N LEU A 339 -1.16 0.37 -13.69
CA LEU A 339 -0.39 0.45 -14.93
C LEU A 339 1.00 1.06 -14.70
N SER A 340 1.14 1.98 -13.74
CA SER A 340 2.44 2.57 -13.38
C SER A 340 3.43 1.49 -12.91
N LEU A 341 2.96 0.51 -12.15
CA LEU A 341 3.77 -0.64 -11.72
C LEU A 341 4.10 -1.57 -12.89
N LEU A 342 3.12 -1.86 -13.74
CA LEU A 342 3.25 -2.84 -14.82
C LEU A 342 4.17 -2.38 -15.95
N TRP A 343 4.09 -1.12 -16.40
CA TRP A 343 4.94 -0.66 -17.50
C TRP A 343 6.41 -0.51 -17.05
N ILE A 344 6.65 -0.04 -15.82
CA ILE A 344 8.00 0.04 -15.24
C ILE A 344 8.60 -1.36 -15.12
N SER A 345 7.82 -2.32 -14.62
CA SER A 345 8.27 -3.72 -14.52
C SER A 345 8.59 -4.31 -15.90
N ALA A 346 7.75 -4.06 -16.91
CA ALA A 346 8.01 -4.50 -18.28
C ALA A 346 9.32 -3.92 -18.85
N CYS A 347 9.64 -2.65 -18.54
CA CYS A 347 10.91 -2.02 -18.91
C CYS A 347 12.11 -2.71 -18.26
N TRP A 348 12.06 -3.01 -16.96
CA TRP A 348 13.15 -3.70 -16.26
C TRP A 348 13.36 -5.13 -16.74
N ILE A 349 12.27 -5.87 -16.97
CA ILE A 349 12.32 -7.21 -17.57
C ILE A 349 12.95 -7.13 -18.96
N GLY A 350 12.46 -6.23 -19.83
CA GLY A 350 12.99 -6.03 -21.17
C GLY A 350 14.46 -5.60 -21.21
N ALA A 351 14.85 -4.69 -20.33
CA ALA A 351 16.23 -4.21 -20.20
C ALA A 351 17.18 -5.33 -19.72
N SER A 352 16.76 -6.13 -18.75
CA SER A 352 17.57 -7.26 -18.26
C SER A 352 17.84 -8.29 -19.37
N PHE A 353 16.84 -8.60 -20.20
CA PHE A 353 17.00 -9.49 -21.35
C PHE A 353 17.83 -8.87 -22.48
N PHE A 354 17.80 -7.53 -22.62
CA PHE A 354 18.64 -6.83 -23.59
C PHE A 354 20.11 -6.86 -23.18
N VAL A 355 20.42 -6.66 -21.89
CA VAL A 355 21.78 -6.67 -21.36
C VAL A 355 22.35 -8.09 -21.29
N MET A 356 21.51 -9.10 -21.09
CA MET A 356 21.95 -10.49 -20.89
C MET A 356 22.92 -11.02 -21.97
N PRO A 357 22.68 -10.89 -23.29
CA PRO A 357 23.64 -11.33 -24.32
C PRO A 357 24.96 -10.54 -24.33
N MET A 358 24.97 -9.31 -23.80
CA MET A 358 26.20 -8.52 -23.66
C MET A 358 27.10 -9.09 -22.56
N LEU A 359 26.51 -9.73 -21.55
CA LEU A 359 27.23 -10.35 -20.44
C LEU A 359 27.58 -11.81 -20.70
N SER A 360 26.72 -12.54 -21.44
CA SER A 360 26.88 -13.95 -21.75
C SER A 360 26.74 -14.18 -23.26
N PRO A 361 27.86 -14.17 -24.02
CA PRO A 361 27.81 -14.29 -25.48
C PRO A 361 27.28 -15.64 -25.98
N LYS A 362 27.31 -16.68 -25.15
CA LYS A 362 26.79 -18.01 -25.48
C LYS A 362 25.31 -18.08 -25.12
N GLU A 363 24.43 -17.78 -26.07
CA GLU A 363 22.98 -17.86 -25.87
C GLU A 363 22.48 -19.32 -25.84
N PRO A 364 21.77 -19.75 -24.77
CA PRO A 364 21.15 -21.08 -24.71
C PRO A 364 20.04 -21.31 -25.76
N PRO A 365 19.81 -22.54 -26.24
CA PRO A 365 18.84 -22.83 -27.31
C PRO A 365 17.40 -22.56 -26.88
N TYR A 366 16.57 -21.83 -27.64
CA TYR A 366 15.20 -21.41 -27.29
C TYR A 366 15.08 -20.17 -26.37
N GLN A 367 16.17 -19.44 -26.10
CA GLN A 367 16.11 -18.23 -25.26
C GLN A 367 15.14 -17.17 -25.80
N ARG A 368 15.17 -16.92 -27.12
CA ARG A 368 14.23 -16.04 -27.81
C ARG A 368 12.77 -16.48 -27.65
N THR A 369 12.50 -17.78 -27.71
CA THR A 369 11.14 -18.31 -27.55
C THR A 369 10.62 -18.03 -26.15
N LEU A 370 11.44 -18.26 -25.11
CA LEU A 370 11.05 -17.99 -23.72
C LEU A 370 10.77 -16.50 -23.48
N ILE A 371 11.60 -15.61 -24.02
CA ILE A 371 11.40 -14.16 -23.97
C ILE A 371 10.11 -13.75 -24.70
N ASN A 372 9.79 -14.44 -25.80
CA ASN A 372 8.54 -14.20 -26.49
C ASN A 372 7.32 -14.69 -25.70
N SER A 373 7.42 -15.84 -25.04
CA SER A 373 6.36 -16.40 -24.22
C SER A 373 6.06 -15.50 -23.01
N ILE A 374 7.08 -15.11 -22.23
CA ILE A 374 6.89 -14.23 -21.07
C ILE A 374 6.28 -12.88 -21.47
N PHE A 375 6.64 -12.33 -22.63
CA PHE A 375 6.00 -11.13 -23.16
C PHE A 375 4.49 -11.31 -23.31
N TRP A 376 4.04 -12.39 -23.98
CA TRP A 376 2.61 -12.63 -24.17
C TRP A 376 1.89 -12.93 -22.86
N THR A 377 2.56 -13.59 -21.92
CA THR A 377 2.03 -13.78 -20.56
C THR A 377 1.83 -12.44 -19.84
N ILE A 378 2.75 -11.48 -20.00
CA ILE A 378 2.60 -10.12 -19.46
C ILE A 378 1.40 -9.41 -20.11
N ILE A 379 1.23 -9.51 -21.43
CA ILE A 379 0.07 -8.93 -22.12
C ILE A 379 -1.25 -9.52 -21.59
N LEU A 380 -1.30 -10.84 -21.38
CA LEU A 380 -2.45 -11.51 -20.79
C LEU A 380 -2.74 -10.99 -19.38
N LEU A 381 -1.70 -10.86 -18.54
CA LEU A 381 -1.83 -10.30 -17.19
C LEU A 381 -2.42 -8.88 -17.24
N VAL A 382 -1.86 -8.00 -18.08
CA VAL A 382 -2.28 -6.61 -18.17
C VAL A 382 -3.74 -6.52 -18.63
N ALA A 383 -4.11 -7.25 -19.69
CA ALA A 383 -5.48 -7.28 -20.18
C ALA A 383 -6.45 -7.78 -19.10
N GLY A 384 -6.07 -8.86 -18.41
CA GLY A 384 -6.84 -9.42 -17.31
C GLY A 384 -7.03 -8.47 -16.14
N ALA A 385 -5.96 -7.80 -15.71
CA ALA A 385 -5.98 -6.81 -14.64
C ALA A 385 -6.87 -5.62 -15.01
N VAL A 386 -6.71 -5.07 -16.22
CA VAL A 386 -7.51 -3.93 -16.71
C VAL A 386 -9.01 -4.28 -16.72
N VAL A 387 -9.36 -5.45 -17.25
CA VAL A 387 -10.76 -5.93 -17.27
C VAL A 387 -11.27 -6.18 -15.86
N GLY A 388 -10.51 -6.90 -15.02
CA GLY A 388 -10.88 -7.21 -13.64
C GLY A 388 -11.15 -5.97 -12.79
N ILE A 389 -10.27 -4.97 -12.89
CA ILE A 389 -10.41 -3.67 -12.23
C ILE A 389 -11.65 -2.92 -12.71
N PHE A 390 -12.05 -3.07 -13.98
CA PHE A 390 -13.25 -2.42 -14.50
C PHE A 390 -14.55 -3.08 -14.02
N ILE A 391 -14.60 -4.41 -13.99
CA ILE A 391 -15.82 -5.15 -13.66
C ILE A 391 -16.03 -5.35 -12.15
N GLY A 392 -14.95 -5.37 -11.36
CA GLY A 392 -14.97 -5.65 -9.93
C GLY A 392 -15.78 -4.63 -9.14
N PRO A 393 -15.38 -3.34 -9.11
CA PRO A 393 -16.07 -2.28 -8.37
C PRO A 393 -17.49 -2.00 -8.86
N LYS A 394 -17.85 -2.46 -10.06
CA LYS A 394 -19.22 -2.42 -10.59
C LYS A 394 -20.13 -3.53 -10.08
N GLY A 395 -19.61 -4.45 -9.26
CA GLY A 395 -20.35 -5.59 -8.73
C GLY A 395 -20.65 -6.69 -9.73
N LEU A 396 -20.10 -6.64 -10.95
CA LEU A 396 -20.40 -7.59 -12.04
C LEU A 396 -19.80 -8.98 -11.81
N THR A 397 -18.86 -9.12 -10.88
CA THR A 397 -18.17 -10.37 -10.56
C THR A 397 -18.84 -11.17 -9.44
N GLY A 398 -19.86 -10.61 -8.77
CA GLY A 398 -20.51 -11.26 -7.62
C GLY A 398 -19.50 -11.66 -6.54
N ASP A 399 -19.59 -12.90 -6.07
CA ASP A 399 -18.70 -13.44 -5.01
C ASP A 399 -17.26 -13.70 -5.49
N GLN A 400 -17.00 -13.65 -6.81
CA GLN A 400 -15.68 -13.90 -7.39
C GLN A 400 -14.81 -12.63 -7.47
N TRP A 401 -15.27 -11.52 -6.87
CA TRP A 401 -14.59 -10.22 -6.89
C TRP A 401 -13.12 -10.31 -6.46
N TYR A 402 -12.81 -11.09 -5.42
CA TYR A 402 -11.45 -11.26 -4.91
C TYR A 402 -10.52 -11.97 -5.91
N TRP A 403 -11.04 -12.93 -6.68
CA TRP A 403 -10.22 -13.76 -7.57
C TRP A 403 -9.98 -13.13 -8.93
N VAL A 404 -11.03 -12.57 -9.56
CA VAL A 404 -10.98 -12.08 -10.94
C VAL A 404 -11.26 -10.59 -11.08
N GLY A 405 -11.80 -9.96 -10.05
CA GLY A 405 -12.15 -8.54 -10.02
C GLY A 405 -11.03 -7.68 -9.45
N HIS A 406 -11.29 -7.08 -8.28
CA HIS A 406 -10.46 -6.07 -7.63
C HIS A 406 -10.21 -6.46 -6.17
N GLN A 407 -8.96 -6.52 -5.66
CA GLN A 407 -8.70 -6.89 -4.26
C GLN A 407 -8.95 -5.75 -3.26
N GLY A 408 -9.02 -4.50 -3.74
CA GLY A 408 -9.43 -3.36 -2.92
C GLY A 408 -8.33 -2.70 -2.10
N TRP A 409 -7.08 -3.09 -2.35
CA TRP A 409 -5.88 -2.50 -1.77
C TRP A 409 -5.14 -1.70 -2.83
N GLU A 410 -4.79 -0.47 -2.50
CA GLU A 410 -3.91 0.34 -3.35
C GLU A 410 -2.59 -0.42 -3.60
N TYR A 411 -2.09 -0.38 -4.84
CA TYR A 411 -0.93 -1.13 -5.35
C TYR A 411 -1.10 -2.65 -5.46
N LEU A 412 -2.24 -3.21 -5.02
CA LEU A 412 -2.60 -4.63 -5.15
C LEU A 412 -4.01 -4.79 -5.73
N GLU A 413 -4.39 -3.90 -6.64
CA GLU A 413 -5.74 -3.81 -7.22
C GLU A 413 -6.19 -5.08 -7.96
N PRO A 414 -5.36 -5.73 -8.83
CA PRO A 414 -5.84 -6.86 -9.62
C PRO A 414 -6.26 -8.04 -8.75
N GLY A 415 -7.36 -8.71 -9.13
CA GLY A 415 -7.80 -9.95 -8.50
C GLY A 415 -6.70 -11.01 -8.34
N LYS A 416 -6.89 -11.91 -7.39
CA LYS A 416 -5.87 -12.88 -6.94
C LYS A 416 -5.29 -13.75 -8.05
N VAL A 417 -6.09 -14.12 -9.06
CA VAL A 417 -5.60 -14.88 -10.23
C VAL A 417 -4.54 -14.10 -11.00
N TRP A 418 -4.75 -12.80 -11.18
CA TRP A 418 -3.80 -11.92 -11.87
C TRP A 418 -2.55 -11.70 -11.02
N GLN A 419 -2.67 -11.60 -9.70
CA GLN A 419 -1.51 -11.55 -8.80
C GLN A 419 -0.67 -12.84 -8.86
N ILE A 420 -1.32 -14.02 -8.91
CA ILE A 420 -0.63 -15.31 -9.10
C ILE A 420 0.11 -15.32 -10.44
N LEU A 421 -0.55 -14.87 -11.51
CA LEU A 421 0.08 -14.80 -12.83
C LEU A 421 1.30 -13.84 -12.85
N LEU A 422 1.21 -12.70 -12.17
CA LEU A 422 2.34 -11.80 -11.96
C LEU A 422 3.49 -12.50 -11.23
N TYR A 423 3.21 -13.23 -10.15
CA TYR A 423 4.23 -14.01 -9.45
C TYR A 423 4.90 -15.04 -10.37
N LEU A 424 4.11 -15.77 -11.16
CA LEU A 424 4.63 -16.72 -12.17
C LEU A 424 5.49 -16.04 -13.24
N ILE A 425 5.12 -14.83 -13.69
CA ILE A 425 5.93 -14.03 -14.61
C ILE A 425 7.31 -13.73 -13.99
N PHE A 426 7.38 -13.37 -12.71
CA PHE A 426 8.65 -13.11 -12.04
C PHE A 426 9.48 -14.38 -11.86
N VAL A 427 8.85 -15.52 -11.57
CA VAL A 427 9.54 -16.83 -11.57
C VAL A 427 10.13 -17.12 -12.95
N LEU A 428 9.34 -16.96 -14.02
CA LEU A 428 9.80 -17.16 -15.39
C LEU A 428 10.94 -16.20 -15.74
N TRP A 429 10.85 -14.94 -15.31
CA TRP A 429 11.88 -13.94 -15.52
C TRP A 429 13.23 -14.39 -14.92
N ILE A 430 13.23 -14.84 -13.67
CA ILE A 430 14.42 -15.36 -12.99
C ILE A 430 14.97 -16.59 -13.72
N VAL A 431 14.11 -17.54 -14.10
CA VAL A 431 14.54 -18.75 -14.81
C VAL A 431 15.20 -18.40 -16.15
N ILE A 432 14.62 -17.48 -16.91
CA ILE A 432 15.15 -17.04 -18.20
C ILE A 432 16.50 -16.32 -18.00
N LEU A 433 16.60 -15.41 -17.04
CA LEU A 433 17.84 -14.69 -16.72
C LEU A 433 18.94 -15.63 -16.24
N TYR A 434 18.65 -16.47 -15.25
CA TYR A 434 19.59 -17.45 -14.72
C TYR A 434 20.13 -18.33 -15.85
N ARG A 435 19.24 -18.86 -16.69
CA ARG A 435 19.63 -19.72 -17.80
C ARG A 435 20.56 -19.01 -18.80
N GLY A 436 20.29 -17.76 -19.13
CA GLY A 436 21.13 -16.97 -20.03
C GLY A 436 22.49 -16.60 -19.44
N LEU A 437 22.54 -16.31 -18.14
CA LEU A 437 23.76 -15.87 -17.45
C LEU A 437 24.58 -17.03 -16.85
N ARG A 438 24.00 -18.22 -16.66
CA ARG A 438 24.66 -19.40 -16.10
C ARG A 438 26.05 -19.69 -16.68
N PRO A 439 26.32 -19.55 -18.00
CA PRO A 439 27.65 -19.81 -18.56
C PRO A 439 28.77 -18.91 -18.02
N VAL A 440 28.44 -17.71 -17.50
CA VAL A 440 29.40 -16.71 -17.01
C VAL A 440 29.29 -16.46 -15.51
N MET A 441 28.28 -17.04 -14.84
CA MET A 441 28.14 -16.97 -13.38
C MET A 441 29.22 -17.80 -12.67
N SER A 442 29.77 -17.24 -11.59
CA SER A 442 30.80 -17.93 -10.79
C SER A 442 30.68 -17.56 -9.31
N LEU A 443 30.58 -18.57 -8.45
CA LEU A 443 30.56 -18.38 -6.99
C LEU A 443 31.89 -17.86 -6.43
N LYS A 444 32.99 -17.96 -7.20
CA LYS A 444 34.29 -17.38 -6.81
C LYS A 444 34.32 -15.84 -6.94
N GLN A 445 33.39 -15.28 -7.71
CA GLN A 445 33.20 -13.83 -7.88
C GLN A 445 31.76 -13.48 -7.53
N PRO A 446 31.35 -13.63 -6.26
CA PRO A 446 29.95 -13.46 -5.86
C PRO A 446 29.41 -12.06 -6.19
N TRP A 447 30.29 -11.06 -6.27
CA TRP A 447 29.95 -9.67 -6.54
C TRP A 447 29.98 -9.26 -8.01
N ALA A 448 30.23 -10.20 -8.94
CA ALA A 448 30.19 -9.90 -10.35
C ALA A 448 28.76 -9.56 -10.81
N LEU A 449 28.65 -8.65 -11.78
CA LEU A 449 27.37 -8.16 -12.31
C LEU A 449 26.39 -9.29 -12.74
N PRO A 450 26.82 -10.38 -13.42
CA PRO A 450 25.91 -11.47 -13.79
C PRO A 450 25.26 -12.16 -12.58
N ASN A 451 26.00 -12.33 -11.48
CA ASN A 451 25.47 -12.93 -10.26
C ASN A 451 24.47 -11.98 -9.58
N TRP A 452 24.83 -10.70 -9.45
CA TRP A 452 23.95 -9.69 -8.85
C TRP A 452 22.63 -9.54 -9.60
N LEU A 453 22.63 -9.58 -10.93
CA LEU A 453 21.38 -9.53 -11.71
C LEU A 453 20.43 -10.66 -11.32
N VAL A 454 20.93 -11.87 -11.10
CA VAL A 454 20.09 -13.00 -10.65
C VAL A 454 19.70 -12.84 -9.19
N TYR A 455 20.62 -12.42 -8.31
CA TYR A 455 20.34 -12.25 -6.88
C TYR A 455 19.27 -11.18 -6.63
N THR A 456 19.39 -10.01 -7.24
CA THR A 456 18.43 -8.92 -7.06
C THR A 456 17.06 -9.28 -7.60
N THR A 457 17.00 -9.89 -8.77
CA THR A 457 15.74 -10.39 -9.35
C THR A 457 15.09 -11.44 -8.45
N THR A 458 15.89 -12.35 -7.88
CA THR A 458 15.40 -13.35 -6.92
C THR A 458 14.87 -12.71 -5.64
N SER A 459 15.57 -11.70 -5.10
CA SER A 459 15.09 -10.94 -3.94
C SER A 459 13.75 -10.26 -4.21
N ILE A 460 13.54 -9.70 -5.41
CA ILE A 460 12.24 -9.10 -5.77
C ILE A 460 11.12 -10.14 -5.71
N LEU A 461 11.34 -11.36 -6.23
CA LEU A 461 10.35 -12.45 -6.15
C LEU A 461 10.04 -12.85 -4.70
N VAL A 462 11.06 -12.98 -3.85
CA VAL A 462 10.88 -13.32 -2.43
C VAL A 462 10.03 -12.26 -1.73
N LEU A 463 10.32 -10.98 -1.96
CA LEU A 463 9.55 -9.87 -1.40
C LEU A 463 8.12 -9.83 -1.95
N LEU A 464 7.92 -10.07 -3.24
CA LEU A 464 6.58 -10.16 -3.84
C LEU A 464 5.72 -11.27 -3.23
N GLY A 465 6.36 -12.32 -2.71
CA GLY A 465 5.69 -13.41 -1.99
C GLY A 465 4.92 -12.95 -0.75
N SER A 466 5.29 -11.83 -0.12
CA SER A 466 4.58 -11.32 1.05
C SER A 466 3.15 -10.87 0.73
N GLY A 467 2.87 -10.48 -0.52
CA GLY A 467 1.52 -10.12 -0.98
C GLY A 467 0.52 -11.28 -0.98
N PHE A 468 0.93 -12.50 -0.62
CA PHE A 468 0.06 -13.67 -0.48
C PHE A 468 -0.32 -13.99 0.97
N MET A 469 0.16 -13.21 1.94
CA MET A 469 -0.01 -13.51 3.36
C MET A 469 -1.38 -13.11 3.95
N PHE A 470 -2.20 -12.37 3.20
CA PHE A 470 -3.49 -11.86 3.67
C PHE A 470 -4.64 -12.19 2.72
N THR A 471 -5.85 -12.20 3.29
CA THR A 471 -7.13 -12.49 2.64
C THR A 471 -8.15 -11.42 3.03
N PRO A 472 -9.35 -11.36 2.40
CA PRO A 472 -10.38 -10.41 2.78
C PRO A 472 -10.81 -10.48 4.25
N ASN A 473 -10.58 -11.62 4.91
CA ASN A 473 -10.93 -11.86 6.32
C ASN A 473 -9.76 -11.65 7.30
N THR A 474 -8.57 -11.32 6.79
CA THR A 474 -7.43 -10.94 7.64
C THR A 474 -7.73 -9.59 8.29
N ASN A 475 -7.30 -9.39 9.54
CA ASN A 475 -7.43 -8.09 10.20
C ASN A 475 -6.78 -7.00 9.35
N PHE A 476 -7.46 -5.88 9.11
CA PHE A 476 -6.96 -4.82 8.24
C PHE A 476 -5.54 -4.31 8.57
N VAL A 477 -5.16 -4.33 9.86
CA VAL A 477 -3.84 -3.85 10.33
C VAL A 477 -2.73 -4.88 10.09
N ILE A 478 -3.09 -6.15 9.83
CA ILE A 478 -2.18 -7.28 9.58
C ILE A 478 -2.06 -7.52 8.07
#